data_AF-A0AA91TL88-F1
#
_entry.id   AF-A0AA91TL88-F1
#
_cell.length_a   1.000
_cell.length_b   1.000
_cell.length_c   1.000
_cell.angle_alpha   90.00
_cell.angle_beta   90.00
_cell.angle_gamma   90.00
#
_symmetry.space_group_name_H-M   'P 1'
#
loop_
_entity.id
_entity.type
_entity.pdbx_description
1 polymer ?
#
loop_
_entity_poly.entity_id
_entity_poly.type
_entity_poly.pdbx_seq_one_letter_code
_entity_poly.pdbx_strand_id
1 'polypeptide(L)'
;MILSLIPTAVANSSKSSGLKTIINTARTNAVRRVDFCRVQMYWAIGQRIVEKEQQGKERAEYGTYLIKNLAKEIEPEYGSGFGVRQPERCRQFYTIYPIASTLRTQLNWYQYKQLIAIPDLDKREYYELEAANEGWSGQNTTIAEIA
;
A
#
# COMPACT_ATOMS: atom_id res chain seq x y z
N MET A 1 -65.06 -15.95 -18.39
CA MET A 1 -65.08 -14.65 -17.67
C MET A 1 -64.67 -14.98 -16.23
N ILE A 2 -63.54 -14.57 -15.64
CA ILE A 2 -62.61 -13.48 -15.89
C ILE A 2 -61.20 -13.91 -15.42
N LEU A 3 -60.21 -13.44 -16.18
CA LEU A 3 -58.76 -13.27 -16.01
C LEU A 3 -57.97 -13.88 -14.82
N SER A 4 -56.89 -14.56 -15.23
CA SER A 4 -55.59 -14.79 -14.58
C SER A 4 -54.98 -13.58 -13.86
N LEU A 5 -54.28 -13.77 -12.74
CA LEU A 5 -53.25 -12.83 -12.25
C LEU A 5 -52.37 -13.42 -11.11
N ILE A 6 -51.26 -14.08 -11.47
CA ILE A 6 -49.93 -14.04 -10.80
C ILE A 6 -48.92 -14.35 -11.94
N PRO A 7 -47.73 -13.74 -12.11
CA PRO A 7 -46.87 -13.02 -11.14
C PRO A 7 -46.27 -11.67 -11.62
N THR A 8 -46.19 -10.67 -10.75
CA THR A 8 -45.24 -9.55 -10.92
C THR A 8 -44.57 -9.20 -9.59
N ALA A 9 -43.74 -10.11 -9.08
CA ALA A 9 -42.87 -9.82 -7.93
C ALA A 9 -41.44 -10.36 -8.10
N VAL A 10 -40.94 -10.52 -9.33
CA VAL A 10 -39.53 -10.86 -9.58
C VAL A 10 -39.01 -10.07 -10.79
N ALA A 11 -38.76 -8.75 -10.62
CA ALA A 11 -38.04 -7.98 -11.64
C ALA A 11 -37.42 -6.64 -11.17
N ASN A 12 -37.34 -6.33 -9.86
CA ASN A 12 -36.88 -4.99 -9.44
C ASN A 12 -35.65 -4.96 -8.51
N SER A 13 -35.09 -6.11 -8.14
CA SER A 13 -33.84 -6.17 -7.36
C SER A 13 -32.57 -6.08 -8.21
N SER A 14 -32.63 -6.44 -9.50
CA SER A 14 -31.43 -6.56 -10.37
C SER A 14 -30.86 -5.22 -10.84
N LYS A 15 -31.69 -4.24 -11.24
CA LYS A 15 -31.22 -2.94 -11.74
C LYS A 15 -30.57 -2.07 -10.65
N SER A 16 -31.18 -1.98 -9.48
CA SER A 16 -30.62 -1.23 -8.35
C SER A 16 -29.32 -1.86 -7.84
N SER A 17 -29.21 -3.19 -7.90
CA SER A 17 -27.98 -3.90 -7.53
C SER A 17 -26.83 -3.58 -8.48
N GLY A 18 -27.05 -3.56 -9.79
CA GLY A 18 -26.01 -3.22 -10.78
C GLY A 18 -25.48 -1.80 -10.64
N LEU A 19 -26.36 -0.81 -10.43
CA LEU A 19 -25.95 0.58 -10.18
C LEU A 19 -25.14 0.71 -8.89
N LYS A 20 -25.57 0.07 -7.80
CA LYS A 20 -24.81 0.03 -6.54
C LYS A 20 -23.44 -0.61 -6.72
N THR A 21 -23.34 -1.69 -7.50
CA THR A 21 -22.06 -2.34 -7.83
C THR A 21 -21.13 -1.37 -8.56
N ILE A 22 -21.59 -0.69 -9.62
CA ILE A 22 -20.79 0.28 -10.36
C ILE A 22 -20.26 1.39 -9.44
N ILE A 23 -21.13 1.96 -8.59
CA ILE A 23 -20.75 3.02 -7.64
C ILE A 23 -19.72 2.50 -6.63
N ASN A 24 -19.94 1.32 -6.06
CA ASN A 24 -19.04 0.74 -5.09
C ASN A 24 -17.68 0.39 -5.71
N THR A 25 -17.66 -0.20 -6.90
CA THR A 25 -16.43 -0.48 -7.65
C THR A 25 -15.65 0.80 -7.94
N ALA A 26 -16.33 1.87 -8.38
CA ALA A 26 -15.67 3.15 -8.62
C ALA A 26 -15.04 3.74 -7.34
N ARG A 27 -15.77 3.69 -6.21
CA ARG A 27 -15.25 4.11 -4.90
C ARG A 27 -14.05 3.29 -4.45
N THR A 28 -14.14 1.97 -4.54
CA THR A 28 -13.04 1.07 -4.19
C THR A 28 -11.81 1.32 -5.06
N ASN A 29 -11.99 1.52 -6.36
CA ASN A 29 -10.88 1.82 -7.27
C ASN A 29 -10.22 3.17 -6.97
N ALA A 30 -11.00 4.20 -6.60
CA ALA A 30 -10.46 5.49 -6.20
C ALA A 30 -9.59 5.37 -4.94
N VAL A 31 -10.07 4.65 -3.92
CA VAL A 31 -9.31 4.41 -2.68
C VAL A 31 -8.01 3.65 -2.99
N ARG A 32 -8.09 2.54 -3.75
CA ARG A 32 -6.91 1.76 -4.16
C ARG A 32 -5.89 2.62 -4.92
N ARG A 33 -6.35 3.51 -5.78
CA ARG A 33 -5.47 4.40 -6.53
C ARG A 33 -4.74 5.37 -5.60
N VAL A 34 -5.44 5.96 -4.63
CA VAL A 34 -4.83 6.83 -3.62
C VAL A 34 -3.79 6.07 -2.80
N ASP A 35 -4.11 4.86 -2.37
CA ASP A 35 -3.17 4.00 -1.62
C ASP A 35 -1.93 3.67 -2.44
N PHE A 36 -2.09 3.32 -3.71
CA PHE A 36 -0.97 3.03 -4.59
C PHE A 36 -0.11 4.26 -4.88
N CYS A 37 -0.71 5.44 -5.10
CA CYS A 37 0.04 6.69 -5.21
C CYS A 37 0.89 6.95 -3.95
N ARG A 38 0.35 6.64 -2.77
CA ARG A 38 1.10 6.74 -1.50
C ARG A 38 2.26 5.74 -1.43
N VAL A 39 2.08 4.51 -1.92
CA VAL A 39 3.17 3.53 -2.05
C VAL A 39 4.27 4.05 -2.97
N GLN A 40 3.90 4.56 -4.16
CA GLN A 40 4.86 5.12 -5.11
C GLN A 40 5.64 6.31 -4.53
N MET A 41 4.96 7.17 -3.76
CA MET A 41 5.60 8.28 -3.05
C MET A 41 6.66 7.78 -2.06
N TYR A 42 6.32 6.81 -1.19
CA TYR A 42 7.29 6.27 -0.24
C TYR A 42 8.46 5.54 -0.92
N TRP A 43 8.19 4.84 -2.01
CA TRP A 43 9.24 4.23 -2.84
C TRP A 43 10.20 5.28 -3.40
N ALA A 44 9.67 6.36 -3.99
CA ALA A 44 10.49 7.44 -4.57
C ALA A 44 11.32 8.19 -3.53
N ILE A 45 10.77 8.41 -2.33
CA ILE A 45 11.53 8.95 -1.19
C ILE A 45 12.71 8.02 -0.86
N GLY A 46 12.47 6.71 -0.81
CA GLY A 46 13.50 5.71 -0.56
C GLY A 46 14.62 5.73 -1.59
N GLN A 47 14.25 5.75 -2.87
CA GLN A 47 15.17 5.89 -3.99
C GLN A 47 16.06 7.12 -3.81
N ARG A 48 15.44 8.28 -3.54
CA ARG A 48 16.15 9.55 -3.39
C ARG A 48 17.13 9.53 -2.21
N ILE A 49 16.78 8.86 -1.11
CA ILE A 49 17.67 8.70 0.05
C ILE A 49 18.88 7.86 -0.34
N VAL A 50 18.68 6.68 -0.95
CA VAL A 50 19.78 5.77 -1.32
C VAL A 50 20.72 6.40 -2.34
N GLU A 51 20.19 7.11 -3.34
CA GLU A 51 21.01 7.85 -4.32
C GLU A 51 21.89 8.92 -3.66
N LYS A 52 21.34 9.66 -2.67
CA LYS A 52 22.11 10.66 -1.92
C LYS A 52 23.17 10.02 -1.04
N GLU A 53 22.88 8.89 -0.41
CA GLU A 53 23.86 8.13 0.39
C GLU A 53 25.03 7.63 -0.46
N GLN A 54 24.76 7.12 -1.67
CA GLN A 54 25.78 6.66 -2.61
C GLN A 54 26.70 7.80 -3.10
N GLN A 55 26.14 8.99 -3.34
CA GLN A 55 26.91 10.20 -3.67
C GLN A 55 27.78 10.69 -2.50
N GLY A 56 27.44 10.30 -1.26
CA GLY A 56 28.12 10.67 -0.03
C GLY A 56 29.27 9.75 0.43
N LYS A 57 29.63 8.72 -0.34
CA LYS A 57 30.64 7.69 0.01
C LYS A 57 30.36 7.01 1.37
N GLU A 58 29.35 6.13 1.38
CA GLU A 58 29.14 5.00 2.32
C GLU A 58 29.69 5.16 3.75
N ARG A 59 29.24 6.17 4.49
CA ARG A 59 29.38 6.17 5.96
C ARG A 59 28.00 5.96 6.57
N ALA A 60 27.85 4.93 7.40
CA ALA A 60 26.61 4.67 8.14
C ALA A 60 26.17 5.89 8.97
N GLU A 61 27.13 6.68 9.47
CA GLU A 61 26.89 7.96 10.15
C GLU A 61 26.26 9.02 9.24
N TYR A 62 26.66 9.07 7.96
CA TYR A 62 26.11 10.02 6.98
C TYR A 62 24.64 9.71 6.67
N GLY A 63 24.29 8.44 6.47
CA GLY A 63 22.90 8.02 6.25
C GLY A 63 22.00 8.35 7.43
N THR A 64 22.50 8.11 8.66
CA THR A 64 21.78 8.46 9.89
C THR A 64 21.54 9.98 10.00
N TYR A 65 22.54 10.79 9.68
CA TYR A 65 22.43 12.25 9.69
C TYR A 65 21.48 12.77 8.61
N LEU A 66 21.57 12.23 7.39
CA LEU A 66 20.70 12.58 6.26
C LEU A 66 19.23 12.35 6.60
N ILE A 67 18.89 11.18 7.14
CA ILE A 67 17.52 10.83 7.51
C ILE A 67 16.99 11.74 8.62
N LYS A 68 17.79 12.01 9.66
CA LYS A 68 17.39 12.91 10.75
C LYS A 68 17.11 14.33 10.25
N ASN A 69 17.95 14.85 9.36
CA ASN A 69 17.75 16.18 8.78
C ASN A 69 16.54 16.23 7.87
N LEU A 70 16.35 15.21 7.02
CA LEU A 70 15.19 15.13 6.15
C LEU A 70 13.91 15.15 6.98
N ALA A 71 13.82 14.34 8.03
CA ALA A 71 12.67 14.34 8.94
C ALA A 71 12.45 15.70 9.61
N LYS A 72 13.53 16.37 10.08
CA LYS A 72 13.46 17.70 10.70
C LYS A 72 12.92 18.77 9.74
N GLU A 73 13.18 18.62 8.45
CA GLU A 73 12.70 19.52 7.40
C GLU A 73 11.24 19.27 7.04
N ILE A 74 10.84 18.00 6.83
CA ILE A 74 9.51 17.66 6.30
C ILE A 74 8.44 17.46 7.38
N GLU A 75 8.79 17.02 8.59
CA GLU A 75 7.80 16.75 9.65
C GLU A 75 7.01 18.00 10.07
N PRO A 76 7.61 19.21 10.17
CA PRO A 76 6.84 20.43 10.46
C PRO A 76 5.82 20.80 9.38
N GLU A 77 6.11 20.48 8.11
CA GLU A 77 5.26 20.85 6.97
C GLU A 77 4.16 19.80 6.70
N TYR A 78 4.49 18.51 6.83
CA TYR A 78 3.62 17.39 6.47
C TYR A 78 3.05 16.62 7.68
N GLY A 79 3.46 16.99 8.89
CA GLY A 79 2.97 16.43 10.16
C GLY A 79 3.70 15.16 10.61
N SER A 80 3.26 14.63 11.76
CA SER A 80 3.89 13.51 12.49
C SER A 80 3.99 12.20 11.70
N GLY A 81 3.30 12.09 10.56
CA GLY A 81 3.43 10.99 9.62
C GLY A 81 4.78 10.94 8.89
N PHE A 82 5.63 11.95 9.05
CA PHE A 82 6.92 12.08 8.36
C PHE A 82 8.13 12.27 9.29
N GLY A 83 8.01 11.90 10.58
CA GLY A 83 9.16 11.84 11.48
C GLY A 83 10.20 10.79 11.07
N VAL A 84 11.34 10.76 11.77
CA VAL A 84 12.58 10.00 11.44
C VAL A 84 12.34 8.54 10.98
N ARG A 85 11.39 7.83 11.60
CA ARG A 85 11.09 6.43 11.27
C ARG A 85 10.56 6.24 9.84
N GLN A 86 9.93 7.24 9.26
CA GLN A 86 9.27 7.11 7.97
C GLN A 86 10.26 7.18 6.80
N PRO A 87 11.21 8.13 6.75
CA PRO A 87 12.34 8.06 5.83
C PRO A 87 13.18 6.77 5.96
N GLU A 88 13.43 6.27 7.19
CA GLU A 88 14.09 4.96 7.40
C GLU A 88 13.35 3.82 6.68
N ARG A 89 12.02 3.74 6.86
CA ARG A 89 11.19 2.75 6.17
C ARG A 89 11.18 2.93 4.66
N CYS A 90 11.17 4.17 4.17
CA CYS A 90 11.27 4.45 2.74
C CYS A 90 12.60 3.92 2.18
N ARG A 91 13.71 4.19 2.86
CA ARG A 91 15.04 3.66 2.48
C ARG A 91 15.01 2.13 2.43
N GLN A 92 14.56 1.47 3.49
CA GLN A 92 14.44 0.01 3.56
C GLN A 92 13.54 -0.53 2.44
N PHE A 93 12.41 0.13 2.18
CA PHE A 93 11.47 -0.27 1.16
C PHE A 93 12.10 -0.27 -0.24
N TYR A 94 12.84 0.79 -0.58
CA TYR A 94 13.56 0.85 -1.85
C TYR A 94 14.69 -0.19 -1.94
N THR A 95 15.44 -0.41 -0.84
CA THR A 95 16.49 -1.45 -0.80
C THR A 95 15.92 -2.84 -1.08
N ILE A 96 14.73 -3.15 -0.58
CA ILE A 96 14.07 -4.45 -0.78
C ILE A 96 13.39 -4.54 -2.15
N TYR A 97 12.77 -3.45 -2.60
CA TYR A 97 12.04 -3.37 -3.87
C TYR A 97 12.69 -2.33 -4.81
N PRO A 98 13.87 -2.59 -5.38
CA PRO A 98 14.61 -1.58 -6.15
C PRO A 98 13.97 -1.25 -7.51
N ILE A 99 13.03 -2.06 -8.00
CA ILE A 99 12.39 -1.90 -9.31
C ILE A 99 10.94 -1.46 -9.13
N ALA A 100 10.59 -0.25 -9.55
CA ALA A 100 9.23 0.29 -9.35
C ALA A 100 8.11 -0.56 -10.00
N SER A 101 8.39 -1.26 -11.11
CA SER A 101 7.41 -2.10 -11.80
C SER A 101 7.05 -3.39 -11.07
N THR A 102 7.82 -3.79 -10.05
CA THR A 102 7.48 -4.95 -9.21
C THR A 102 6.47 -4.60 -8.13
N LEU A 103 6.15 -3.31 -7.93
CA LEU A 103 5.16 -2.88 -6.96
C LEU A 103 3.75 -3.22 -7.43
N ARG A 104 2.98 -3.87 -6.55
CA ARG A 104 1.62 -4.33 -6.82
C ARG A 104 0.61 -3.24 -6.50
N THR A 105 -0.26 -2.96 -7.46
CA THR A 105 -1.31 -1.93 -7.33
C THR A 105 -2.40 -2.30 -6.33
N GLN A 106 -2.49 -3.58 -5.98
CA GLN A 106 -3.42 -4.13 -5.01
C GLN A 106 -2.97 -3.89 -3.57
N LEU A 107 -1.68 -3.61 -3.34
CA LEU A 107 -1.10 -3.48 -2.01
C LEU A 107 -1.00 -2.01 -1.59
N ASN A 108 -1.40 -1.73 -0.36
CA ASN A 108 -1.25 -0.44 0.29
C ASN A 108 0.03 -0.37 1.13
N TRP A 109 0.34 0.83 1.66
CA TRP A 109 1.54 1.04 2.46
C TRP A 109 1.60 0.18 3.74
N TYR A 110 0.46 -0.11 4.36
CA TYR A 110 0.44 -0.95 5.56
C TYR A 110 0.93 -2.37 5.25
N GLN A 111 0.46 -2.96 4.15
CA GLN A 111 0.90 -4.29 3.72
C GLN A 111 2.40 -4.29 3.38
N TYR A 112 2.87 -3.28 2.64
CA TYR A 112 4.30 -3.15 2.36
C TYR A 112 5.16 -3.03 3.62
N LYS A 113 4.70 -2.30 4.65
CA LYS A 113 5.41 -2.24 5.95
C LYS A 113 5.56 -3.60 6.61
N GLN A 114 4.60 -4.50 6.46
CA GLN A 114 4.71 -5.85 7.00
C GLN A 114 5.68 -6.68 6.15
N LEU A 115 5.57 -6.60 4.82
CA LEU A 115 6.45 -7.34 3.89
C LEU A 115 7.93 -6.97 4.07
N ILE A 116 8.25 -5.68 4.23
CA ILE A 116 9.65 -5.24 4.44
C ILE A 116 10.22 -5.67 5.80
N ALA A 117 9.36 -6.02 6.77
CA ALA A 117 9.79 -6.53 8.06
C ALA A 117 10.18 -8.03 8.01
N ILE A 118 9.75 -8.75 6.97
CA ILE A 118 10.09 -10.17 6.77
C ILE A 118 11.49 -10.23 6.14
N PRO A 119 12.50 -10.80 6.81
CA PRO A 119 13.87 -10.86 6.28
C PRO A 119 14.04 -11.95 5.20
N ASP A 120 13.33 -13.07 5.36
CA ASP A 120 13.35 -14.22 4.47
C ASP A 120 12.63 -13.89 3.14
N LEU A 121 13.34 -14.08 2.02
CA LEU A 121 12.85 -13.74 0.69
C LEU A 121 11.66 -14.62 0.28
N ASP A 122 11.78 -15.95 0.46
CA ASP A 122 10.78 -16.92 0.02
C ASP A 122 9.47 -16.70 0.79
N LYS A 123 9.56 -16.45 2.12
CA LYS A 123 8.39 -16.09 2.93
C LYS A 123 7.77 -14.78 2.46
N ARG A 124 8.58 -13.76 2.17
CA ARG A 124 8.07 -12.45 1.70
C ARG A 124 7.32 -12.60 0.39
N GLU A 125 7.88 -13.32 -0.58
CA GLU A 125 7.24 -13.55 -1.89
C GLU A 125 5.93 -14.32 -1.72
N TYR A 126 5.90 -15.35 -0.88
CA TYR A 126 4.68 -16.09 -0.55
C TYR A 126 3.59 -15.15 -0.01
N TYR A 127 3.88 -14.38 1.04
CA TYR A 127 2.90 -13.48 1.63
C TYR A 127 2.51 -12.31 0.72
N GLU A 128 3.41 -11.87 -0.16
CA GLU A 128 3.09 -10.85 -1.16
C GLU A 128 2.05 -11.35 -2.17
N LEU A 129 2.20 -12.60 -2.64
CA LEU A 129 1.24 -13.23 -3.54
C LEU A 129 -0.12 -13.43 -2.85
N GLU A 130 -0.11 -13.97 -1.63
CA GLU A 130 -1.32 -14.16 -0.83
C GLU A 130 -2.06 -12.83 -0.59
N ALA A 131 -1.33 -11.79 -0.17
CA ALA A 131 -1.92 -10.47 0.07
C ALA A 131 -2.51 -9.83 -1.20
N ALA A 132 -1.89 -10.07 -2.36
CA ALA A 132 -2.38 -9.56 -3.65
C ALA A 132 -3.61 -10.32 -4.16
N ASN A 133 -3.69 -11.62 -3.91
CA ASN A 133 -4.77 -12.50 -4.39
C ASN A 133 -6.02 -12.42 -3.50
N GLU A 134 -5.86 -12.42 -2.18
CA GLU A 134 -6.99 -12.47 -1.25
C GLU A 134 -7.58 -11.10 -0.89
N GLY A 135 -6.99 -10.01 -1.40
CA GLY A 135 -7.51 -8.66 -1.18
C GLY A 135 -7.54 -8.30 0.31
N TRP A 136 -6.43 -8.53 1.01
CA TRP A 136 -6.24 -8.25 2.44
C TRP A 136 -6.61 -6.79 2.77
N SER A 137 -7.89 -6.53 3.05
CA SER A 137 -8.35 -5.30 3.65
C SER A 137 -7.86 -5.32 5.09
N GLY A 138 -7.04 -4.33 5.47
CA GLY A 138 -6.23 -4.31 6.70
C GLY A 138 -6.97 -4.31 8.05
N GLN A 139 -8.11 -5.00 8.16
CA GLN A 139 -8.81 -5.27 9.41
C GLN A 139 -8.61 -6.70 9.94
N ASN A 140 -8.24 -7.68 9.10
CA ASN A 140 -8.01 -9.04 9.55
C ASN A 140 -6.61 -9.51 9.17
N THR A 141 -5.94 -10.13 10.14
CA THR A 141 -4.67 -10.86 10.03
C THR A 141 -3.41 -10.00 10.20
N THR A 142 -3.02 -9.91 11.46
CA THR A 142 -1.69 -9.50 11.89
C THR A 142 -0.67 -10.50 11.33
N ILE A 143 0.24 -10.03 10.46
CA ILE A 143 1.39 -10.84 9.99
C ILE A 143 2.28 -11.32 11.16
N ALA A 144 2.13 -10.71 12.35
CA ALA A 144 2.77 -11.13 13.59
C ALA A 144 2.42 -12.54 14.08
N GLU A 145 1.35 -13.18 13.60
CA GLU A 145 1.00 -14.56 14.01
C GLU A 145 1.73 -15.65 13.20
N ILE A 146 2.46 -15.29 12.14
CA ILE A 146 3.08 -16.26 11.22
C ILE A 146 4.59 -16.01 10.96
N ALA A 147 5.21 -15.16 11.78
CA ALA A 147 6.67 -14.97 11.84
C ALA A 147 7.25 -15.70 13.06
#